data_AF-A0A067DHG3-F1
#
_entry.id   AF-A0A067DHG3-F1
#
_cell.length_a   1.000
_cell.length_b   1.000
_cell.length_c   1.000
_cell.angle_alpha   90.00
_cell.angle_beta   90.00
_cell.angle_gamma   90.00
#
_symmetry.space_group_name_H-M   'P 1'
#
loop_
_entity.id
_entity.type
_entity.pdbx_description
1 polymer ?
#
loop_
_entity_poly.entity_id
_entity_poly.type
_entity_poly.pdbx_seq_one_letter_code
_entity_poly.pdbx_strand_id
1 'polypeptide(L)'
;ISVSVNGVISFRKHFQAEDSDIILAPYPKSGTTWIKALTFTIVNRSRYAIEDSPLLTASPHQLKDFFSTHVPYASVPSSILESNCRIVYICTNPLGQFIARRNNLEPSQLELDEAFERTCNGIHVFGPIWEHVLGYWKASIEQPGKILFLKYENLGKPLVYPILPGNSLFLRKGEVGNWKNYLSPSMSQHLQKVVEEKLDGPSLTFKTSLEDLRSNI
;
A
#
# COMPACT_ATOMS: atom_id res chain seq x y z
N ILE A 1 -9.85 -16.43 -0.86
CA ILE A 1 -8.74 -16.49 -1.85
C ILE A 1 -9.29 -16.60 -3.29
N SER A 2 -10.24 -17.51 -3.57
CA SER A 2 -10.81 -17.72 -4.92
C SER A 2 -11.31 -16.45 -5.66
N VAL A 3 -12.07 -15.57 -5.00
CA VAL A 3 -12.63 -14.35 -5.64
C VAL A 3 -11.54 -13.40 -6.15
N SER A 4 -10.42 -13.28 -5.44
CA SER A 4 -9.31 -12.41 -5.84
C SER A 4 -8.58 -12.94 -7.08
N VAL A 5 -8.45 -14.26 -7.23
CA VAL A 5 -7.70 -14.89 -8.34
C VAL A 5 -8.35 -14.62 -9.68
N ASN A 6 -9.67 -14.76 -9.79
CA ASN A 6 -10.40 -14.47 -11.04
C ASN A 6 -10.26 -13.01 -11.47
N GLY A 7 -10.30 -12.08 -10.51
CA GLY A 7 -10.05 -10.66 -10.76
C GLY A 7 -8.64 -10.40 -11.30
N VAL A 8 -7.62 -11.05 -10.72
CA VAL A 8 -6.23 -10.93 -11.23
C VAL A 8 -6.10 -11.51 -12.63
N ILE A 9 -6.69 -12.68 -12.90
CA ILE A 9 -6.65 -13.30 -14.24
C ILE A 9 -7.31 -12.39 -15.27
N SER A 10 -8.50 -11.85 -14.95
CA SER A 10 -9.21 -10.92 -15.84
C SER A 10 -8.41 -9.65 -16.08
N PHE A 11 -7.86 -9.04 -15.03
CA PHE A 11 -7.01 -7.87 -15.12
C PHE A 11 -5.80 -8.11 -16.04
N ARG A 12 -5.10 -9.25 -15.87
CA ARG A 12 -3.97 -9.63 -16.73
C ARG A 12 -4.33 -9.83 -18.20
N LYS A 13 -5.52 -10.36 -18.48
CA LYS A 13 -5.94 -10.71 -19.83
C LYS A 13 -6.55 -9.55 -20.61
N HIS A 14 -7.22 -8.63 -19.92
CA HIS A 14 -8.13 -7.70 -20.57
C HIS A 14 -7.77 -6.22 -20.37
N PHE A 15 -6.90 -5.90 -19.39
CA PHE A 15 -6.50 -4.51 -19.20
C PHE A 15 -5.56 -4.04 -20.31
N GLN A 16 -5.90 -2.91 -20.94
CA GLN A 16 -5.08 -2.23 -21.93
C GLN A 16 -4.62 -0.90 -21.33
N ALA A 17 -3.31 -0.74 -21.18
CA ALA A 17 -2.72 0.46 -20.62
C ALA A 17 -2.41 1.45 -21.74
N GLU A 18 -2.66 2.72 -21.47
CA GLU A 18 -2.26 3.85 -22.31
C GLU A 18 -0.99 4.49 -21.75
N ASP A 19 -0.15 5.06 -22.61
CA ASP A 19 1.09 5.72 -22.21
C ASP A 19 0.89 6.87 -21.19
N SER A 20 -0.28 7.50 -21.21
CA SER A 20 -0.63 8.56 -20.27
C SER A 20 -1.01 8.06 -18.88
N ASP A 21 -1.30 6.77 -18.73
CA ASP A 21 -1.90 6.22 -17.51
C ASP A 21 -1.00 6.38 -16.29
N ILE A 22 -1.66 6.50 -15.14
CA ILE A 22 -1.04 6.41 -13.82
C ILE A 22 -1.67 5.22 -13.10
N ILE A 23 -0.83 4.25 -12.78
CA ILE A 23 -1.20 3.02 -12.10
C ILE A 23 -0.79 3.11 -10.64
N LEU A 24 -1.76 3.13 -9.73
CA LEU A 24 -1.51 3.04 -8.30
C LEU A 24 -1.48 1.58 -7.88
N ALA A 25 -0.35 1.12 -7.37
CA ALA A 25 -0.17 -0.25 -6.91
C ALA A 25 0.09 -0.34 -5.39
N PRO A 26 -0.77 0.21 -4.52
CA PRO A 26 -0.56 0.12 -3.08
C PRO A 26 -0.65 -1.34 -2.64
N TYR A 27 0.26 -1.76 -1.75
CA TYR A 27 -0.03 -2.98 -0.98
C TYR A 27 -1.33 -2.76 -0.17
N PRO A 28 -2.22 -3.76 -0.03
CA PRO A 28 -3.43 -3.62 0.77
C PRO A 28 -3.20 -2.96 2.14
N LYS A 29 -3.94 -1.88 2.42
CA LYS A 29 -3.92 -1.13 3.68
C LYS A 29 -2.61 -0.36 3.99
N SER A 30 -1.79 -0.06 2.99
CA SER A 30 -0.58 0.78 3.11
C SER A 30 -0.79 2.28 2.82
N GLY A 31 -2.01 2.80 2.96
CA GLY A 31 -2.33 4.20 2.64
C GLY A 31 -3.03 4.43 1.30
N THR A 32 -3.80 3.44 0.81
CA THR A 32 -4.54 3.50 -0.47
C THR A 32 -5.37 4.77 -0.65
N THR A 33 -6.17 5.15 0.35
CA THR A 33 -7.01 6.36 0.27
C THR A 33 -6.18 7.62 0.10
N TRP A 34 -5.05 7.68 0.80
CA TRP A 34 -4.21 8.85 0.79
C TRP A 34 -3.43 8.98 -0.52
N ILE A 35 -2.86 7.88 -1.04
CA ILE A 35 -2.16 7.94 -2.33
C ILE A 35 -3.12 8.28 -3.48
N LYS A 36 -4.37 7.78 -3.43
CA LYS A 36 -5.43 8.16 -4.38
C LYS A 36 -5.73 9.65 -4.34
N ALA A 37 -5.90 10.23 -3.15
CA ALA A 37 -6.14 11.66 -3.00
C ALA A 37 -4.94 12.48 -3.48
N LEU A 38 -3.73 12.10 -3.08
CA LEU A 38 -2.51 12.81 -3.47
C LEU A 38 -2.28 12.79 -4.98
N THR A 39 -2.43 11.62 -5.61
CA THR A 39 -2.32 11.49 -7.07
C THR A 39 -3.37 12.35 -7.77
N PHE A 40 -4.63 12.31 -7.32
CA PHE A 40 -5.67 13.15 -7.90
C PHE A 40 -5.31 14.64 -7.83
N THR A 41 -4.91 15.12 -6.66
CA THR A 41 -4.54 16.52 -6.44
C THR A 41 -3.38 16.93 -7.34
N ILE A 42 -2.34 16.11 -7.46
CA ILE A 42 -1.16 16.42 -8.29
C ILE A 42 -1.53 16.47 -9.77
N VAL A 43 -2.29 15.49 -10.26
CA VAL A 43 -2.69 15.37 -11.67
C VAL A 43 -3.62 16.51 -12.07
N ASN A 44 -4.53 16.92 -11.18
CA ASN A 44 -5.55 17.90 -11.48
C ASN A 44 -5.27 19.29 -10.88
N ARG A 45 -4.05 19.57 -10.40
CA ARG A 45 -3.68 20.85 -9.76
C ARG A 45 -3.88 22.10 -10.61
N SER A 46 -3.89 21.94 -11.94
CA SER A 46 -4.16 23.04 -12.89
C SER A 46 -5.64 23.14 -13.27
N ARG A 47 -6.46 22.12 -12.94
CA ARG A 47 -7.88 22.06 -13.29
C ARG A 47 -8.78 22.49 -12.15
N TYR A 48 -8.39 22.21 -10.91
CA TYR A 48 -9.15 22.57 -9.72
C TYR A 48 -8.28 23.36 -8.76
N ALA A 49 -8.80 24.47 -8.24
CA ALA A 49 -8.29 25.08 -7.03
C ALA A 49 -8.52 24.13 -5.84
N ILE A 50 -7.83 24.34 -4.72
CA ILE A 50 -7.93 23.44 -3.55
C ILE A 50 -9.36 23.46 -2.98
N GLU A 51 -9.96 24.64 -2.94
CA GLU A 51 -11.31 24.95 -2.49
C GLU A 51 -12.43 24.36 -3.37
N ASP A 52 -12.12 24.07 -4.64
CA ASP A 52 -13.07 23.51 -5.62
C ASP A 52 -12.77 22.04 -5.94
N SER A 53 -11.89 21.41 -5.16
CA SER A 53 -11.45 20.05 -5.42
C SER A 53 -12.59 19.05 -5.26
N PRO A 54 -12.81 18.14 -6.23
CA PRO A 54 -13.75 17.02 -6.08
C PRO A 54 -13.50 16.14 -4.83
N LEU A 55 -12.29 16.19 -4.26
CA LEU A 55 -11.97 15.52 -2.98
C LEU A 55 -12.75 16.06 -1.78
N LEU A 56 -13.40 17.23 -1.89
CA LEU A 56 -14.24 17.79 -0.83
C LEU A 56 -15.65 17.21 -0.80
N THR A 57 -16.08 16.56 -1.90
CA THR A 57 -17.45 16.03 -2.04
C THR A 57 -17.49 14.55 -2.42
N ALA A 58 -16.38 13.98 -2.88
CA ALA A 58 -16.31 12.59 -3.33
C ALA A 58 -15.17 11.83 -2.64
N SER A 59 -15.38 10.53 -2.45
CA SER A 59 -14.32 9.66 -1.92
C SER A 59 -13.19 9.51 -2.96
N PRO A 60 -11.91 9.51 -2.56
CA PRO A 60 -10.79 9.23 -3.47
C PRO A 60 -10.92 7.90 -4.21
N HIS A 61 -11.71 6.97 -3.68
CA HIS A 61 -11.97 5.67 -4.30
C HIS A 61 -12.92 5.73 -5.52
N GLN A 62 -13.66 6.83 -5.69
CA GLN A 62 -14.61 7.03 -6.78
C GLN A 62 -14.04 7.84 -7.96
N LEU A 63 -12.84 8.41 -7.78
CA LEU A 63 -12.16 9.21 -8.80
C LEU A 63 -11.60 8.31 -9.91
N LYS A 64 -11.56 8.82 -11.14
CA LYS A 64 -11.31 8.02 -12.36
C LYS A 64 -10.01 8.38 -13.10
N ASP A 65 -9.22 9.31 -12.57
CA ASP A 65 -8.00 9.85 -13.21
C ASP A 65 -6.80 8.90 -13.16
N PHE A 66 -6.91 7.80 -12.43
CA PHE A 66 -5.88 6.77 -12.30
C PHE A 66 -6.52 5.40 -12.14
N PHE A 67 -5.78 4.38 -12.51
CA PHE A 67 -6.15 3.00 -12.20
C PHE A 67 -5.52 2.59 -10.86
N SER A 68 -6.15 1.70 -10.12
CA SER A 68 -5.61 1.21 -8.85
C SER A 68 -5.75 -0.29 -8.70
N THR A 69 -4.66 -0.95 -8.30
CA THR A 69 -4.56 -2.40 -8.16
C THR A 69 -3.77 -2.81 -6.91
N HIS A 70 -3.99 -4.03 -6.46
CA HIS A 70 -3.25 -4.66 -5.36
C HIS A 70 -2.45 -5.88 -5.84
N VAL A 71 -2.27 -6.05 -7.15
CA VAL A 71 -1.56 -7.21 -7.68
C VAL A 71 -0.06 -7.12 -7.39
N PRO A 72 0.61 -8.25 -7.09
CA PRO A 72 2.07 -8.29 -7.04
C PRO A 72 2.64 -7.96 -8.41
N TYR A 73 3.88 -7.45 -8.44
CA TYR A 73 4.54 -7.02 -9.68
C TYR A 73 4.56 -8.11 -10.76
N ALA A 74 4.82 -9.37 -10.37
CA ALA A 74 4.80 -10.53 -11.27
C ALA A 74 3.42 -10.81 -11.92
N SER A 75 2.36 -10.18 -11.42
CA SER A 75 1.00 -10.24 -11.95
C SER A 75 0.49 -8.97 -12.61
N VAL A 76 1.37 -8.00 -12.83
CA VAL A 76 1.06 -6.82 -13.64
C VAL A 76 0.86 -7.24 -15.11
N PRO A 77 -0.20 -6.76 -15.78
CA PRO A 77 -0.42 -6.98 -17.22
C PRO A 77 0.76 -6.52 -18.09
N SER A 78 1.06 -7.27 -19.16
CA SER A 78 2.12 -6.91 -20.10
C SER A 78 1.89 -5.53 -20.74
N SER A 79 0.63 -5.14 -21.00
CA SER A 79 0.29 -3.81 -21.52
C SER A 79 0.80 -2.68 -20.62
N ILE A 80 0.75 -2.84 -19.29
CA ILE A 80 1.34 -1.88 -18.34
C ILE A 80 2.87 -1.93 -18.41
N LEU A 81 3.47 -3.13 -18.51
CA LEU A 81 4.93 -3.29 -18.55
C LEU A 81 5.55 -2.74 -19.84
N GLU A 82 4.83 -2.81 -20.96
CA GLU A 82 5.31 -2.43 -22.31
C GLU A 82 5.00 -0.97 -22.68
N SER A 83 3.98 -0.35 -22.08
CA SER A 83 3.63 1.07 -22.30
C SER A 83 4.55 2.04 -21.57
N ASN A 84 4.42 3.34 -21.84
CA ASN A 84 5.08 4.41 -21.08
C ASN A 84 4.31 4.88 -19.84
N CYS A 85 3.26 4.14 -19.44
CA CYS A 85 2.49 4.47 -18.24
C CYS A 85 3.37 4.47 -16.98
N ARG A 86 2.96 5.23 -15.97
CA ARG A 86 3.71 5.39 -14.72
C ARG A 86 3.07 4.60 -13.61
N ILE A 87 3.88 3.95 -12.78
CA ILE A 87 3.44 3.17 -11.63
C ILE A 87 3.86 3.88 -10.35
N VAL A 88 2.93 4.04 -9.42
CA VAL A 88 3.20 4.49 -8.06
C VAL A 88 2.92 3.34 -7.10
N TYR A 89 3.97 2.79 -6.53
CA TYR A 89 3.90 1.75 -5.52
C TYR A 89 4.00 2.38 -4.12
N ILE A 90 3.19 1.91 -3.17
CA ILE A 90 3.31 2.31 -1.77
C ILE A 90 3.16 1.11 -0.84
N CYS A 91 4.10 0.98 0.10
CA CYS A 91 4.05 0.01 1.18
C CYS A 91 4.19 0.69 2.55
N THR A 92 3.85 -0.04 3.61
CA THR A 92 4.08 0.33 5.00
C THR A 92 4.85 -0.80 5.67
N ASN A 93 5.44 -0.51 6.82
CA ASN A 93 6.08 -1.49 7.68
C ASN A 93 5.18 -2.73 7.88
N PRO A 94 5.72 -3.96 7.75
CA PRO A 94 4.94 -5.20 7.87
C PRO A 94 4.14 -5.37 9.17
N LEU A 95 4.62 -4.86 10.31
CA LEU A 95 3.89 -4.89 11.57
C LEU A 95 2.66 -3.97 11.53
N GLY A 96 2.85 -2.76 11.00
CA GLY A 96 1.75 -1.81 10.75
C GLY A 96 0.73 -2.42 9.80
N GLN A 97 1.19 -3.10 8.76
CA GLN A 97 0.35 -3.78 7.79
C GLN A 97 -0.47 -4.94 8.39
N PHE A 98 0.14 -5.77 9.24
CA PHE A 98 -0.54 -6.86 9.93
C PHE A 98 -1.72 -6.36 10.75
N ILE A 99 -1.48 -5.39 11.64
CA ILE A 99 -2.52 -4.76 12.45
C ILE A 99 -3.55 -4.04 11.59
N ALA A 100 -3.07 -3.36 10.53
CA ALA A 100 -3.93 -2.67 9.60
C ALA A 100 -4.94 -3.62 8.93
N ARG A 101 -4.51 -4.82 8.55
CA ARG A 101 -5.34 -5.86 7.94
C ARG A 101 -6.27 -6.52 8.95
N ARG A 102 -5.74 -6.92 10.12
CA ARG A 102 -6.52 -7.56 11.19
C ARG A 102 -7.72 -6.72 11.62
N ASN A 103 -7.54 -5.41 11.76
CA ASN A 103 -8.60 -4.50 12.20
C ASN A 103 -9.64 -4.12 11.11
N ASN A 104 -9.44 -4.50 9.84
CA ASN A 104 -10.39 -4.20 8.74
C ASN A 104 -11.12 -5.41 8.20
N LEU A 105 -10.57 -6.60 8.42
CA LEU A 105 -11.38 -7.80 8.37
C LEU A 105 -12.27 -7.68 9.61
N GLU A 106 -13.59 -7.63 9.44
CA GLU A 106 -14.57 -7.99 10.49
C GLU A 106 -13.92 -8.96 11.48
N PRO A 107 -14.02 -8.74 12.82
CA PRO A 107 -13.17 -9.36 13.83
C PRO A 107 -12.84 -10.78 13.38
N SER A 108 -11.61 -10.96 12.91
CA SER A 108 -11.27 -12.18 12.20
C SER A 108 -11.69 -13.33 13.10
N GLN A 109 -12.45 -14.31 12.58
CA GLN A 109 -12.76 -15.53 13.34
C GLN A 109 -11.49 -16.22 13.87
N LEU A 110 -10.33 -15.83 13.33
CA LEU A 110 -8.99 -16.25 13.74
C LEU A 110 -8.49 -15.41 14.94
N GLU A 111 -8.00 -16.12 15.94
CA GLU A 111 -7.28 -15.55 17.07
C GLU A 111 -6.02 -14.78 16.63
N LEU A 112 -5.48 -13.96 17.53
CA LEU A 112 -4.33 -13.10 17.25
C LEU A 112 -3.13 -13.90 16.76
N ASP A 113 -2.81 -14.95 17.49
CA ASP A 113 -1.64 -15.78 17.24
C ASP A 113 -1.78 -16.54 15.92
N GLU A 114 -2.96 -17.09 15.62
CA GLU A 114 -3.18 -17.79 14.36
C GLU A 114 -3.07 -16.84 13.15
N ALA A 115 -3.67 -15.65 13.24
CA ALA A 115 -3.55 -14.66 12.18
C ALA A 115 -2.09 -14.19 11.98
N PHE A 116 -1.35 -14.06 13.08
CA PHE A 116 0.05 -13.69 13.08
C PHE A 116 0.90 -14.76 12.41
N GLU A 117 0.78 -16.02 12.84
CA GLU A 117 1.52 -17.15 12.26
C GLU A 117 1.22 -17.33 10.77
N ARG A 118 -0.04 -17.20 10.35
CA ARG A 118 -0.38 -17.19 8.92
C ARG A 118 0.32 -16.06 8.17
N THR A 119 0.46 -14.89 8.79
CA THR A 119 1.16 -13.75 8.17
C THR A 119 2.67 -13.99 8.08
N CYS A 120 3.30 -14.54 9.12
CA CYS A 120 4.71 -14.95 9.10
C CYS A 120 5.00 -16.01 8.03
N ASN A 121 4.03 -16.89 7.75
CA ASN A 121 4.12 -17.89 6.68
C ASN A 121 3.71 -17.35 5.30
N GLY A 122 3.31 -16.08 5.19
CA GLY A 122 2.87 -15.46 3.93
C GLY A 122 1.48 -15.91 3.45
N ILE A 123 0.71 -16.62 4.27
CA ILE A 123 -0.57 -17.23 3.94
C ILE A 123 -1.73 -16.25 4.18
N HIS A 124 -1.77 -15.21 3.35
CA HIS A 124 -2.84 -14.22 3.32
C HIS A 124 -3.07 -13.66 1.91
N VAL A 125 -4.19 -12.96 1.72
CA VAL A 125 -4.54 -12.37 0.42
C VAL A 125 -3.47 -11.37 -0.01
N PHE A 126 -2.95 -11.53 -1.24
CA PHE A 126 -1.83 -10.77 -1.81
C PHE A 126 -0.48 -10.92 -1.09
N GLY A 127 -0.36 -11.89 -0.17
CA GLY A 127 0.92 -12.29 0.40
C GLY A 127 1.72 -13.23 -0.53
N PRO A 128 3.01 -13.48 -0.20
CA PRO A 128 3.73 -12.96 0.97
C PRO A 128 4.12 -11.47 0.86
N ILE A 129 4.25 -10.78 2.01
CA ILE A 129 4.53 -9.34 2.06
C ILE A 129 5.86 -9.01 1.38
N TRP A 130 6.91 -9.78 1.72
CA TRP A 130 8.27 -9.55 1.22
C TRP A 130 8.36 -9.72 -0.28
N GLU A 131 7.75 -10.75 -0.87
CA GLU A 131 7.76 -10.94 -2.34
C GLU A 131 7.04 -9.81 -3.06
N HIS A 132 5.88 -9.40 -2.52
CA HIS A 132 5.11 -8.30 -3.11
C HIS A 132 5.91 -6.99 -3.09
N VAL A 133 6.55 -6.66 -1.98
CA VAL A 133 7.37 -5.45 -1.85
C VAL A 133 8.64 -5.54 -2.70
N LEU A 134 9.35 -6.66 -2.66
CA LEU A 134 10.59 -6.86 -3.41
C LEU A 134 10.39 -6.75 -4.92
N GLY A 135 9.28 -7.29 -5.44
CA GLY A 135 8.98 -7.20 -6.87
C GLY A 135 8.94 -5.75 -7.36
N TYR A 136 8.21 -4.89 -6.66
CA TYR A 136 8.15 -3.46 -7.00
C TYR A 136 9.44 -2.71 -6.67
N TRP A 137 10.15 -3.08 -5.59
CA TRP A 137 11.43 -2.47 -5.23
C TRP A 137 12.48 -2.70 -6.33
N LYS A 138 12.71 -3.96 -6.72
CA LYS A 138 13.66 -4.32 -7.79
C LYS A 138 13.31 -3.61 -9.09
N ALA A 139 12.03 -3.64 -9.48
CA ALA A 139 11.55 -2.96 -10.67
C ALA A 139 11.74 -1.43 -10.62
N SER A 140 11.62 -0.81 -9.44
CA SER A 140 11.86 0.65 -9.28
C SER A 140 13.33 1.05 -9.41
N ILE A 141 14.25 0.15 -9.04
CA ILE A 141 15.68 0.36 -9.27
C ILE A 141 16.01 0.22 -10.76
N GLU A 142 15.42 -0.78 -11.42
CA GLU A 142 15.62 -1.04 -12.84
C GLU A 142 15.00 0.04 -13.74
N GLN A 143 13.85 0.60 -13.32
CA GLN A 143 13.05 1.52 -14.13
C GLN A 143 12.61 2.76 -13.33
N PRO A 144 13.55 3.60 -12.84
CA PRO A 144 13.23 4.72 -11.94
C PRO A 144 12.37 5.82 -12.59
N GLY A 145 12.37 5.92 -13.92
CA GLY A 145 11.48 6.84 -14.66
C GLY A 145 10.03 6.34 -14.78
N LYS A 146 9.81 5.02 -14.59
CA LYS A 146 8.51 4.37 -14.73
C LYS A 146 7.85 4.09 -13.38
N ILE A 147 8.63 3.67 -12.39
CA ILE A 147 8.11 3.16 -11.12
C ILE A 147 8.62 4.03 -9.96
N LEU A 148 7.69 4.71 -9.30
CA LEU A 148 7.95 5.43 -8.05
C LEU A 148 7.61 4.53 -6.86
N PHE A 149 8.62 4.20 -6.05
CA PHE A 149 8.46 3.41 -4.83
C PHE A 149 8.38 4.31 -3.60
N LEU A 150 7.28 4.20 -2.83
CA LEU A 150 7.03 4.99 -1.62
C LEU A 150 6.88 4.10 -0.38
N LYS A 151 7.39 4.61 0.74
CA LYS A 151 7.14 4.06 2.08
C LYS A 151 6.22 5.01 2.84
N TYR A 152 5.12 4.50 3.37
CA TYR A 152 4.12 5.29 4.09
C TYR A 152 4.75 6.12 5.22
N GLU A 153 5.74 5.56 5.92
CA GLU A 153 6.44 6.18 7.05
C GLU A 153 7.28 7.40 6.66
N ASN A 154 7.64 7.52 5.38
CA ASN A 154 8.42 8.63 4.85
C ASN A 154 7.53 9.73 4.30
N LEU A 155 6.24 9.48 4.18
CA LEU A 155 5.32 10.50 3.75
C LEU A 155 4.96 11.36 4.98
N GLY A 156 4.89 12.68 4.77
CA GLY A 156 4.59 13.64 5.85
C GLY A 156 3.20 13.44 6.46
N LYS A 157 2.80 14.32 7.41
CA LYS A 157 1.43 14.26 7.93
C LYS A 157 0.44 14.36 6.76
N PRO A 158 -0.60 13.51 6.71
CA PRO A 158 -1.59 13.62 5.67
C PRO A 158 -2.16 15.03 5.68
N LEU A 159 -2.25 15.65 4.51
CA LEU A 159 -3.05 16.87 4.35
C LEU A 159 -4.43 16.52 4.90
N VAL A 160 -4.81 17.19 5.98
CA VAL A 160 -6.11 16.99 6.63
C VAL A 160 -7.15 17.55 5.66
N TYR A 161 -7.58 16.71 4.72
CA TYR A 161 -8.84 16.96 4.02
C TYR A 161 -9.93 16.88 5.09
N PRO A 162 -10.82 17.88 5.18
CA PRO A 162 -11.91 17.85 6.14
C PRO A 162 -12.63 16.51 6.02
N ILE A 163 -12.73 15.83 7.16
CA ILE A 163 -13.21 14.45 7.30
C ILE A 163 -14.54 14.33 6.57
N LEU A 164 -14.53 13.70 5.39
CA LEU A 164 -15.74 13.48 4.61
C LEU A 164 -16.70 12.61 5.42
N PRO A 165 -17.95 13.05 5.66
CA PRO A 165 -18.97 12.20 6.28
C PRO A 165 -19.19 10.97 5.40
N GLY A 166 -18.97 9.77 5.97
CA GLY A 166 -19.13 8.47 5.28
C GLY A 166 -17.85 7.70 4.98
N ASN A 167 -16.65 8.26 5.22
CA ASN A 167 -15.37 7.58 4.96
C ASN A 167 -14.76 6.85 6.18
N SER A 168 -15.53 6.63 7.25
CA SER A 168 -15.07 5.99 8.50
C SER A 168 -14.49 4.58 8.32
N LEU A 169 -14.85 3.89 7.22
CA LEU A 169 -14.32 2.55 6.88
C LEU A 169 -12.89 2.58 6.34
N PHE A 170 -12.42 3.71 5.79
CA PHE A 170 -11.14 3.80 5.08
C PHE A 170 -10.08 4.60 5.83
N LEU A 171 -10.52 5.59 6.62
CA LEU A 171 -9.66 6.44 7.41
C LEU A 171 -9.56 5.91 8.85
N ARG A 172 -8.34 5.79 9.35
CA ARG A 172 -8.03 5.44 10.75
C ARG A 172 -7.07 6.48 11.32
N LYS A 173 -6.61 6.28 12.56
CA LYS A 173 -5.66 7.17 13.25
C LYS A 173 -4.44 7.58 12.40
N GLY A 174 -4.01 6.73 11.45
CA GLY A 174 -2.88 7.05 10.56
C GLY A 174 -1.53 7.11 11.28
N GLU A 175 -1.48 6.65 12.54
CA GLU A 175 -0.33 6.73 13.42
C GLU A 175 0.69 5.63 13.10
N VAL A 176 1.89 6.06 12.70
CA VAL A 176 3.04 5.16 12.53
C VAL A 176 3.42 4.59 13.90
N GLY A 177 3.61 3.27 13.98
CA GLY A 177 4.03 2.60 15.21
C GLY A 177 2.88 2.12 16.12
N ASN A 178 1.61 2.38 15.78
CA ASN A 178 0.45 1.95 16.59
C ASN A 178 0.37 0.42 16.79
N TRP A 179 1.07 -0.37 15.97
CA TRP A 179 1.16 -1.83 16.14
C TRP A 179 1.71 -2.27 17.51
N LYS A 180 2.47 -1.41 18.19
CA LYS A 180 3.02 -1.66 19.54
C LYS A 180 1.93 -1.84 20.60
N ASN A 181 0.74 -1.30 20.37
CA ASN A 181 -0.40 -1.43 21.28
C ASN A 181 -1.13 -2.77 21.12
N TYR A 182 -0.78 -3.58 20.11
CA TYR A 182 -1.47 -4.82 19.75
C TYR A 182 -0.56 -6.05 19.76
N LEU A 183 0.75 -5.87 19.56
CA LEU A 183 1.72 -6.96 19.45
C LEU A 183 2.64 -6.99 20.65
N SER A 184 2.93 -8.20 21.13
CA SER A 184 3.98 -8.40 22.11
C SER A 184 5.37 -8.10 21.48
N PRO A 185 6.40 -7.83 22.30
CA PRO A 185 7.77 -7.70 21.82
C PRO A 185 8.25 -8.93 21.04
N SER A 186 7.92 -10.15 21.48
CA SER A 186 8.34 -11.39 20.83
C SER A 186 7.69 -11.57 19.45
N MET A 187 6.40 -11.26 19.30
CA MET A 187 5.73 -11.26 18.00
C MET A 187 6.36 -10.22 17.07
N SER A 188 6.61 -9.01 17.59
CA SER A 188 7.19 -7.94 16.79
C SER A 188 8.58 -8.31 16.25
N GLN A 189 9.43 -8.88 17.12
CA GLN A 189 10.76 -9.38 16.76
C GLN A 189 10.70 -10.54 15.76
N HIS A 190 9.76 -11.47 15.94
CA HIS A 190 9.60 -12.62 15.04
C HIS A 190 9.28 -12.15 13.61
N LEU A 191 8.26 -11.30 13.42
CA LEU A 191 7.92 -10.84 12.08
C LEU A 191 9.01 -9.96 11.46
N GLN A 192 9.70 -9.14 12.26
CA GLN A 192 10.86 -8.37 11.79
C GLN A 192 11.95 -9.28 11.25
N LYS A 193 12.34 -10.30 12.03
CA LYS A 193 13.34 -11.28 11.62
C LYS A 193 12.95 -12.00 10.33
N VAL A 194 11.70 -12.47 10.22
CA VAL A 194 11.20 -13.09 8.99
C VAL A 194 11.33 -12.15 7.80
N VAL A 195 10.94 -10.88 7.96
CA VAL A 195 11.04 -9.89 6.88
C VAL A 195 12.49 -9.62 6.52
N GLU A 196 13.38 -9.43 7.49
CA GLU A 196 14.80 -9.18 7.28
C GLU A 196 15.50 -10.35 6.56
N GLU A 197 15.18 -11.59 6.93
CA GLU A 197 15.71 -12.78 6.26
C GLU A 197 15.21 -12.94 4.82
N LYS A 198 13.98 -12.48 4.54
CA LYS A 198 13.33 -12.63 3.23
C LYS A 198 13.55 -11.45 2.30
N LEU A 199 13.85 -10.26 2.82
CA LEU A 199 14.27 -9.11 2.04
C LEU A 199 15.74 -9.29 1.66
N ASP A 200 16.02 -9.24 0.37
CA ASP A 200 17.30 -9.55 -0.28
C ASP A 200 18.40 -8.50 0.04
N GLY A 201 18.81 -8.42 1.30
CA GLY A 201 19.95 -7.62 1.78
C GLY A 201 19.62 -6.19 2.28
N PRO A 202 20.67 -5.39 2.57
CA PRO A 202 20.58 -4.12 3.31
C PRO A 202 19.99 -2.94 2.52
N SER A 203 19.63 -3.13 1.25
CA SER A 203 19.18 -2.04 0.36
C SER A 203 17.73 -1.63 0.59
N LEU A 204 16.89 -2.51 1.16
CA LEU A 204 15.51 -2.21 1.51
C LEU A 204 15.23 -2.45 3.01
N THR A 205 15.32 -1.39 3.79
CA THR A 205 15.02 -1.41 5.24
C THR A 205 13.71 -0.70 5.55
N PHE A 206 13.04 -1.13 6.61
CA PHE A 206 11.87 -0.43 7.15
C PHE A 206 12.23 0.18 8.50
N LYS A 207 11.72 1.38 8.79
CA LYS A 207 11.81 1.95 10.14
C LYS A 207 11.01 1.05 11.09
N THR A 208 11.68 0.45 12.07
CA THR A 208 11.11 -0.55 12.99
C THR A 208 11.23 -0.15 14.45
N SER A 209 12.18 0.72 14.82
CA SER A 209 12.41 1.16 16.21
C SER A 209 11.72 2.50 16.56
N LEU A 210 11.62 2.83 17.86
CA LEU A 210 11.16 4.16 18.29
C LEU A 210 12.13 5.27 17.89
N GLU A 211 13.43 4.97 17.83
CA GLU A 211 14.49 5.91 17.47
C GLU A 211 14.41 6.28 15.99
N ASP A 212 14.15 5.31 15.12
CA ASP A 212 13.94 5.53 13.68
C ASP A 212 12.73 6.43 13.39
N LEU A 213 11.69 6.31 14.21
CA LEU A 213 10.43 7.05 14.05
C LEU A 213 10.50 8.48 14.59
N ARG A 214 11.40 8.76 15.54
CA ARG A 214 11.63 10.10 16.11
C ARG A 214 12.51 10.99 15.23
N SER A 215 13.28 10.42 14.31
CA SER A 215 14.18 11.17 13.39
C SER A 215 13.49 12.11 12.39
N ASN A 216 12.16 12.20 12.40
CA ASN A 216 11.35 13.05 11.52
C ASN A 216 10.50 14.10 12.29
N ILE A 217 10.86 14.43 13.54
CA ILE A 217 10.29 15.56 14.28
C ILE A 217 11.28 16.71 14.28
#